data_AF-A0AB39QDX9-F1
#
_entry.id   AF-A0AB39QDX9-F1
#
_cell.length_a   1.000
_cell.length_b   1.000
_cell.length_c   1.000
_cell.angle_alpha   90.00
_cell.angle_beta   90.00
_cell.angle_gamma   90.00
#
_symmetry.space_group_name_H-M   'P 1'
#
loop_
_entity.id
_entity.type
_entity.pdbx_description
1 polymer ?
#
loop_
_entity_poly.entity_id
_entity_poly.type
_entity_poly.pdbx_seq_one_letter_code
_entity_poly.pdbx_strand_id
1 'polypeptide(L)'
;MSLSKQELFDRIRRDSWQRQLSIRALSKKYGVHRRLVREALSSPVPTPRRRAVRTSPRMEPYKKTVDAWLRADLEAPRKQRHTVRRIVARIEEEFGEAIPYPTVRDFVAARRKEIAAQAGAPVEAFVTRHNALGADAEVDFGDVYVDLAGQRTRCYLFAFRLAYSGKAVHRISRSCGQQAFFEGHVHALNALGGVPAGQVRYDNLTPAVKKVVFRSRSREENPRWTNFHEYYGFTPFYCEPGLRGAHEKGGVEGQVGYFRRNYLTPVPSLNLRVGASRPPSGPR
;
A
#
# COMPACT_ATOMS: atom_id res chain seq x y z
N MET A 1 5.87 -12.74 28.94
CA MET A 1 5.19 -13.76 28.12
C MET A 1 3.80 -14.00 28.70
N SER A 2 2.74 -13.70 27.96
CA SER A 2 1.36 -13.98 28.38
C SER A 2 1.08 -15.48 28.24
N LEU A 3 0.72 -16.16 29.33
CA LEU A 3 0.30 -17.56 29.29
C LEU A 3 -0.97 -17.70 28.47
N SER A 4 -1.05 -18.73 27.63
CA SER A 4 -2.30 -19.10 26.97
C SER A 4 -3.35 -19.52 28.00
N LYS A 5 -4.65 -19.43 27.63
CA LYS A 5 -5.75 -19.82 28.55
C LYS A 5 -5.63 -21.29 28.97
N GLN A 6 -5.11 -22.15 28.11
CA GLN A 6 -4.87 -23.57 28.40
C GLN A 6 -3.76 -23.76 29.43
N GLU A 7 -2.58 -23.17 29.20
CA GLU A 7 -1.46 -23.28 30.13
C GLU A 7 -1.79 -22.70 31.51
N LEU A 8 -2.64 -21.66 31.55
CA LEU A 8 -3.14 -21.10 32.78
C LEU A 8 -4.02 -22.11 33.54
N PHE A 9 -4.92 -22.81 32.85
CA PHE A 9 -5.77 -23.85 33.45
C PHE A 9 -4.93 -25.00 34.00
N ASP A 10 -3.95 -25.47 33.23
CA ASP A 10 -3.06 -26.56 33.64
C ASP A 10 -2.26 -26.21 34.89
N ARG A 11 -1.75 -24.97 34.97
CA ARG A 11 -1.00 -24.47 36.13
C ARG A 11 -1.89 -24.32 37.37
N ILE A 12 -3.11 -23.78 37.21
CA ILE A 12 -4.07 -23.67 38.32
C ILE A 12 -4.41 -25.04 38.89
N ARG A 13 -4.70 -26.03 38.02
CA ARG A 13 -5.03 -27.40 38.44
C ARG A 13 -3.85 -28.09 39.11
N ARG A 14 -2.65 -27.99 38.53
CA ARG A 14 -1.41 -28.54 39.09
C ARG A 14 -1.16 -28.00 40.50
N ASP A 15 -1.27 -26.69 40.68
CA ASP A 15 -1.06 -26.06 41.98
C ASP A 15 -2.15 -26.37 43.00
N SER A 16 -3.39 -26.57 42.53
CA SER A 16 -4.46 -27.04 43.40
C SER A 16 -4.18 -28.45 43.91
N TRP A 17 -3.69 -29.36 43.05
CA TRP A 17 -3.47 -30.76 43.43
C TRP A 17 -2.16 -30.98 44.20
N GLN A 18 -1.06 -30.39 43.73
CA GLN A 18 0.27 -30.63 44.32
C GLN A 18 0.53 -29.78 45.55
N ARG A 19 -0.03 -28.56 45.60
CA ARG A 19 0.24 -27.58 46.66
C ARG A 19 -0.98 -27.28 47.54
N GLN A 20 -2.12 -27.95 47.29
CA GLN A 20 -3.38 -27.78 48.03
C GLN A 20 -3.77 -26.30 48.24
N LEU A 21 -3.47 -25.46 47.24
CA LEU A 21 -3.71 -24.02 47.34
C LEU A 21 -5.21 -23.72 47.26
N SER A 22 -5.69 -22.87 48.16
CA SER A 22 -7.08 -22.41 48.14
C SER A 22 -7.39 -21.58 46.89
N ILE A 23 -8.68 -21.52 46.52
CA ILE A 23 -9.16 -20.68 45.40
C ILE A 23 -8.69 -19.21 45.54
N ARG A 24 -8.60 -18.69 46.78
CA ARG A 24 -8.10 -17.33 47.06
C ARG A 24 -6.60 -17.22 46.76
N ALA A 25 -5.80 -18.19 47.16
CA ALA A 25 -4.37 -18.22 46.91
C ALA A 25 -4.06 -18.36 45.41
N LEU A 26 -4.77 -19.24 44.70
CA LEU A 26 -4.65 -19.42 43.25
C LEU A 26 -5.02 -18.13 42.49
N SER A 27 -6.13 -17.49 42.88
CA SER A 27 -6.56 -16.21 42.28
C SER A 27 -5.50 -15.11 42.42
N LYS A 28 -4.87 -15.00 43.61
CA LYS A 28 -3.79 -14.03 43.86
C LYS A 28 -2.51 -14.37 43.10
N LYS A 29 -2.12 -15.65 43.07
CA LYS A 29 -0.90 -16.13 42.41
C LYS A 29 -0.91 -15.93 40.90
N TYR A 30 -2.06 -16.20 40.28
CA TYR A 30 -2.21 -16.15 38.83
C TYR A 30 -2.84 -14.85 38.31
N GLY A 31 -3.17 -13.90 39.20
CA GLY A 31 -3.77 -12.62 38.83
C GLY A 31 -5.12 -12.76 38.12
N VAL A 32 -5.89 -13.81 38.42
CA VAL A 32 -7.15 -14.12 37.72
C VAL A 32 -8.34 -14.13 38.67
N HIS A 33 -9.52 -13.79 38.15
CA HIS A 33 -10.74 -13.78 38.94
C HIS A 33 -11.09 -15.18 39.47
N ARG A 34 -11.59 -15.27 40.71
CA ARG A 34 -11.94 -16.53 41.38
C ARG A 34 -12.92 -17.41 40.57
N ARG A 35 -13.74 -16.80 39.71
CA ARG A 35 -14.62 -17.52 38.76
C ARG A 35 -13.83 -18.38 37.78
N LEU A 36 -12.72 -17.86 37.22
CA LEU A 36 -11.87 -18.59 36.29
C LEU A 36 -11.08 -19.69 36.99
N VAL A 37 -10.69 -19.48 38.25
CA VAL A 37 -10.09 -20.55 39.08
C VAL A 37 -11.07 -21.70 39.27
N ARG A 38 -12.33 -21.41 39.64
CA ARG A 38 -13.37 -22.46 39.77
C ARG A 38 -13.63 -23.17 38.44
N GLU A 39 -13.68 -22.43 37.33
CA GLU A 39 -13.80 -22.98 35.97
C GLU A 39 -12.67 -23.98 35.69
N ALA A 40 -11.41 -23.58 35.94
CA ALA A 40 -10.24 -24.43 35.76
C ALA A 40 -10.23 -25.67 36.67
N LEU A 41 -10.72 -25.57 37.90
CA LEU A 41 -10.84 -26.73 38.79
C LEU A 41 -11.95 -27.69 38.35
N SER A 42 -13.06 -27.16 37.82
CA SER A 42 -14.18 -27.98 37.33
C SER A 42 -13.89 -28.70 36.01
N SER A 43 -13.12 -28.10 35.10
CA SER A 43 -12.80 -28.68 33.79
C SER A 43 -11.35 -28.40 33.39
N PRO A 44 -10.61 -29.40 32.86
CA PRO A 44 -9.27 -29.20 32.32
C PRO A 44 -9.27 -28.41 31.00
N VAL A 45 -10.41 -28.36 30.30
CA VAL A 45 -10.55 -27.65 29.02
C VAL A 45 -11.26 -26.31 29.26
N PRO A 46 -10.62 -25.17 28.94
CA PRO A 46 -11.25 -23.87 29.03
C PRO A 46 -12.47 -23.78 28.10
N THR A 47 -13.58 -23.26 28.61
CA THR A 47 -14.73 -23.02 27.73
C THR A 47 -14.33 -21.99 26.66
N PRO A 48 -14.55 -22.27 25.37
CA PRO A 48 -14.29 -21.30 24.33
C PRO A 48 -15.18 -20.08 24.57
N ARG A 49 -14.60 -18.88 24.41
CA ARG A 49 -15.41 -17.67 24.46
C ARG A 49 -16.43 -17.76 23.33
N ARG A 50 -17.73 -17.70 23.66
CA ARG A 50 -18.78 -17.51 22.67
C ARG A 50 -18.47 -16.21 21.95
N ARG A 51 -18.09 -16.29 20.67
CA ARG A 51 -18.05 -15.11 19.81
C ARG A 51 -19.50 -14.73 19.58
N ALA A 52 -19.90 -13.54 20.00
CA ALA A 52 -21.19 -13.00 19.61
C ALA A 52 -21.24 -12.98 18.08
N VAL A 53 -22.18 -13.72 17.51
CA VAL A 53 -22.47 -13.63 16.08
C VAL A 53 -23.08 -12.24 15.90
N ARG A 54 -22.31 -11.31 15.34
CA ARG A 54 -22.83 -10.00 14.98
C ARG A 54 -23.80 -10.21 13.82
N THR A 55 -25.09 -10.10 14.11
CA THR A 55 -26.10 -10.00 13.08
C THR A 55 -26.12 -8.57 12.57
N SER A 56 -26.21 -8.40 11.24
CA SER A 56 -26.45 -7.11 10.60
C SER A 56 -27.83 -7.17 9.95
N PRO A 57 -28.94 -7.02 10.73
CA PRO A 57 -30.29 -7.32 10.25
C PRO A 57 -30.69 -6.49 9.03
N ARG A 58 -30.22 -5.24 8.96
CA ARG A 58 -30.44 -4.34 7.81
C ARG A 58 -29.78 -4.79 6.52
N MET A 59 -28.71 -5.58 6.59
CA MET A 59 -28.08 -6.11 5.37
C MET A 59 -28.75 -7.38 4.88
N GLU A 60 -29.44 -8.13 5.77
CA GLU A 60 -29.95 -9.47 5.47
C GLU A 60 -30.73 -9.57 4.15
N PRO A 61 -31.67 -8.65 3.83
CA PRO A 61 -32.43 -8.69 2.59
C PRO A 61 -31.56 -8.57 1.33
N TYR A 62 -30.46 -7.81 1.42
CA TYR A 62 -29.62 -7.45 0.29
C TYR A 62 -28.40 -8.36 0.12
N LYS A 63 -28.14 -9.28 1.06
CA LYS A 63 -26.97 -10.16 1.02
C LYS A 63 -26.87 -10.93 -0.29
N LYS A 64 -27.98 -11.51 -0.75
CA LYS A 64 -28.02 -12.29 -1.99
C LYS A 64 -27.75 -11.44 -3.22
N THR A 65 -28.35 -10.25 -3.28
CA THR A 65 -28.19 -9.32 -4.40
C THR A 65 -26.75 -8.79 -4.49
N VAL A 66 -26.21 -8.32 -3.36
CA VAL A 66 -24.83 -7.84 -3.30
C VAL A 66 -23.84 -8.97 -3.60
N ASP A 67 -24.11 -10.18 -3.13
CA ASP A 67 -23.31 -11.37 -3.44
C ASP A 67 -23.30 -11.68 -4.95
N ALA A 68 -24.45 -11.56 -5.64
CA ALA A 68 -24.53 -11.71 -7.09
C ALA A 68 -23.72 -10.63 -7.82
N TRP A 69 -23.80 -9.35 -7.41
CA TRP A 69 -22.99 -8.28 -7.98
C TRP A 69 -21.49 -8.53 -7.80
N LEU A 70 -21.08 -8.97 -6.60
CA LEU A 70 -19.67 -9.26 -6.29
C LEU A 70 -19.14 -10.48 -7.07
N ARG A 71 -19.98 -11.45 -7.42
CA ARG A 71 -19.58 -12.54 -8.31
C ARG A 71 -19.48 -12.07 -9.77
N ALA A 72 -20.42 -11.28 -10.25
CA ALA A 72 -20.34 -10.69 -11.58
C ALA A 72 -19.10 -9.79 -11.74
N ASP A 73 -18.67 -9.11 -10.68
CA ASP A 73 -17.44 -8.33 -10.62
C ASP A 73 -16.17 -9.16 -10.92
N LEU A 74 -16.17 -10.49 -10.73
CA LEU A 74 -15.00 -11.32 -10.99
C LEU A 74 -14.63 -11.31 -12.47
N GLU A 75 -15.64 -11.45 -13.33
CA GLU A 75 -15.50 -11.45 -14.79
C GLU A 75 -15.40 -10.03 -15.38
N ALA A 76 -15.79 -9.01 -14.61
CA ALA A 76 -15.73 -7.62 -15.06
C ALA A 76 -14.28 -7.06 -15.07
N PRO A 77 -13.93 -6.18 -16.04
CA PRO A 77 -12.66 -5.46 -16.05
C PRO A 77 -12.41 -4.71 -14.74
N ARG A 78 -11.16 -4.67 -14.23
CA ARG A 78 -10.80 -4.07 -12.91
C ARG A 78 -11.42 -2.68 -12.67
N LYS A 79 -11.47 -1.82 -13.70
CA LYS A 79 -12.00 -0.44 -13.60
C LYS A 79 -13.54 -0.36 -13.56
N GLN A 80 -14.24 -1.44 -13.87
CA GLN A 80 -15.71 -1.50 -13.91
C GLN A 80 -16.30 -2.32 -12.75
N ARG A 81 -15.46 -2.81 -11.84
CA ARG A 81 -15.90 -3.52 -10.63
C ARG A 81 -16.53 -2.56 -9.63
N HIS A 82 -17.52 -3.03 -8.89
CA HIS A 82 -18.25 -2.21 -7.93
C HIS A 82 -17.36 -1.79 -6.75
N THR A 83 -17.27 -0.47 -6.54
CA THR A 83 -16.77 0.07 -5.27
C THR A 83 -17.85 -0.04 -4.19
N VAL A 84 -17.46 -0.08 -2.91
CA VAL A 84 -18.42 -0.10 -1.79
C VAL A 84 -19.40 1.08 -1.87
N ARG A 85 -18.92 2.26 -2.27
CA ARG A 85 -19.78 3.43 -2.48
C ARG A 85 -20.82 3.20 -3.57
N ARG A 86 -20.44 2.57 -4.69
CA ARG A 86 -21.40 2.23 -5.76
C ARG A 86 -22.42 1.20 -5.28
N ILE A 87 -22.01 0.22 -4.49
CA ILE A 87 -22.94 -0.78 -3.91
C ILE A 87 -23.96 -0.09 -3.00
N VAL A 88 -23.54 0.82 -2.14
CA VAL A 88 -24.47 1.61 -1.29
C VAL A 88 -25.46 2.39 -2.17
N ALA A 89 -24.98 3.13 -3.16
CA ALA A 89 -25.84 3.89 -4.06
C ALA A 89 -26.81 3.00 -4.85
N ARG A 90 -26.38 1.83 -5.33
CA ARG A 90 -27.26 0.87 -6.02
C ARG A 90 -28.34 0.30 -5.10
N ILE A 91 -28.02 0.05 -3.84
CA ILE A 91 -29.04 -0.43 -2.88
C ILE A 91 -30.11 0.65 -2.69
N GLU A 92 -29.71 1.90 -2.56
CA GLU A 92 -30.62 3.03 -2.44
C GLU A 92 -31.45 3.27 -3.71
N GLU A 93 -30.81 3.20 -4.89
CA GLU A 93 -31.46 3.36 -6.20
C GLU A 93 -32.45 2.23 -6.54
N GLU A 94 -32.06 0.96 -6.32
CA GLU A 94 -32.84 -0.20 -6.75
C GLU A 94 -33.87 -0.64 -5.71
N PHE A 95 -33.63 -0.37 -4.43
CA PHE A 95 -34.49 -0.86 -3.33
C PHE A 95 -35.04 0.26 -2.43
N GLY A 96 -34.66 1.52 -2.65
CA GLY A 96 -35.20 2.67 -1.90
C GLY A 96 -34.76 2.76 -0.45
N GLU A 97 -33.76 1.99 0.00
CA GLU A 97 -33.30 1.99 1.40
C GLU A 97 -31.85 2.48 1.52
N ALA A 98 -31.64 3.46 2.40
CA ALA A 98 -30.32 3.99 2.73
C ALA A 98 -29.63 3.16 3.81
N ILE A 99 -28.69 2.30 3.40
CA ILE A 99 -27.86 1.53 4.32
C ILE A 99 -26.57 2.30 4.66
N PRO A 100 -26.18 2.39 5.94
CA PRO A 100 -24.92 3.01 6.32
C PRO A 100 -23.71 2.36 5.63
N TYR A 101 -22.83 3.21 5.07
CA TYR A 101 -21.60 2.78 4.41
C TYR A 101 -20.76 1.76 5.20
N PRO A 102 -20.51 1.92 6.53
CA PRO A 102 -19.72 0.95 7.29
C PRO A 102 -20.30 -0.46 7.27
N THR A 103 -21.63 -0.59 7.31
CA THR A 103 -22.34 -1.87 7.28
C THR A 103 -22.11 -2.60 5.95
N VAL A 104 -22.24 -1.87 4.84
CA VAL A 104 -22.00 -2.42 3.50
C VAL A 104 -20.51 -2.73 3.31
N ARG A 105 -19.62 -1.84 3.76
CA ARG A 105 -18.16 -2.06 3.72
C ARG A 105 -17.76 -3.35 4.42
N ASP A 106 -18.22 -3.55 5.64
CA ASP A 106 -17.83 -4.70 6.47
C ASP A 106 -18.36 -6.00 5.87
N PHE A 107 -19.60 -6.00 5.36
CA PHE A 107 -20.16 -7.14 4.64
C PHE A 107 -19.37 -7.45 3.35
N VAL A 108 -19.14 -6.45 2.49
CA VAL A 108 -18.42 -6.62 1.23
C VAL A 108 -16.98 -7.09 1.47
N ALA A 109 -16.30 -6.56 2.49
CA ALA A 109 -14.93 -6.96 2.83
C ALA A 109 -14.84 -8.43 3.28
N ALA A 110 -15.80 -8.90 4.09
CA ALA A 110 -15.88 -10.30 4.47
C ALA A 110 -16.23 -11.17 3.25
N ARG A 111 -17.25 -10.77 2.48
CA ARG A 111 -17.77 -11.57 1.39
C ARG A 111 -16.81 -11.70 0.21
N ARG A 112 -16.07 -10.65 -0.13
CA ARG A 112 -15.00 -10.71 -1.16
C ARG A 112 -13.94 -11.76 -0.83
N LYS A 113 -13.57 -11.94 0.44
CA LYS A 113 -12.63 -12.97 0.88
C LYS A 113 -13.19 -14.38 0.69
N GLU A 114 -14.45 -14.59 1.04
CA GLU A 114 -15.14 -15.87 0.87
C GLU A 114 -15.28 -16.23 -0.61
N ILE A 115 -15.69 -15.27 -1.46
CA ILE A 115 -15.80 -15.45 -2.91
C ILE A 115 -14.44 -15.78 -3.52
N ALA A 116 -13.38 -15.06 -3.12
CA ALA A 116 -12.01 -15.34 -3.60
C ALA A 116 -11.55 -16.75 -3.23
N ALA A 117 -11.81 -17.19 -1.99
CA ALA A 117 -11.51 -18.55 -1.56
C ALA A 117 -12.30 -19.61 -2.34
N GLN A 118 -13.57 -19.35 -2.65
CA GLN A 118 -14.42 -20.23 -3.46
C GLN A 118 -13.95 -20.32 -4.93
N ALA A 119 -13.46 -19.23 -5.48
CA ALA A 119 -12.94 -19.16 -6.85
C ALA A 119 -11.53 -19.76 -7.00
N GLY A 120 -10.96 -20.34 -5.94
CA GLY A 120 -9.59 -20.86 -5.94
C GLY A 120 -8.53 -19.78 -6.15
N ALA A 121 -8.89 -18.51 -5.95
CA ALA A 121 -7.93 -17.43 -6.04
C ALA A 121 -6.90 -17.62 -4.91
N PRO A 122 -5.59 -17.60 -5.20
CA PRO A 122 -4.59 -17.65 -4.15
C PRO A 122 -4.90 -16.53 -3.17
N VAL A 123 -4.85 -16.84 -1.87
CA VAL A 123 -4.89 -15.82 -0.83
C VAL A 123 -3.70 -14.92 -1.10
N GLU A 124 -3.93 -13.74 -1.68
CA GLU A 124 -2.90 -12.72 -1.85
C GLU A 124 -2.48 -12.26 -0.45
N ALA A 125 -1.53 -13.00 0.12
CA ALA A 125 -0.84 -12.60 1.32
C ALA A 125 0.04 -11.42 0.92
N PHE A 126 -0.41 -10.21 1.22
CA PHE A 126 0.44 -9.03 1.20
C PHE A 126 1.52 -9.22 2.26
N VAL A 127 2.68 -9.75 1.86
CA VAL A 127 3.86 -9.79 2.71
C VAL A 127 4.30 -8.35 2.90
N THR A 128 4.20 -7.84 4.14
CA THR A 128 4.75 -6.53 4.46
C THR A 128 6.26 -6.60 4.26
N ARG A 129 6.75 -5.93 3.22
CA ARG A 129 8.17 -5.86 2.93
C ARG A 129 8.83 -4.98 3.98
N HIS A 130 9.71 -5.57 4.80
CA HIS A 130 10.60 -4.81 5.67
C HIS A 130 11.76 -4.31 4.82
N ASN A 131 11.77 -3.01 4.52
CA ASN A 131 12.90 -2.36 3.85
C ASN A 131 13.91 -1.92 4.92
N ALA A 132 15.21 -2.03 4.65
CA ALA A 132 16.20 -1.42 5.53
C ALA A 132 16.24 0.12 5.31
N LEU A 133 16.67 0.85 6.35
CA LEU A 133 16.86 2.29 6.29
C LEU A 133 17.79 2.66 5.13
N GLY A 134 17.33 3.52 4.21
CA GLY A 134 18.13 4.01 3.09
C GLY A 134 18.55 2.94 2.07
N ALA A 135 18.06 1.71 2.17
CA ALA A 135 18.43 0.65 1.23
C ALA A 135 17.67 0.78 -0.09
N ASP A 136 16.34 0.72 -0.04
CA ASP A 136 15.53 0.67 -1.25
C ASP A 136 14.85 2.00 -1.54
N ALA A 137 14.72 2.30 -2.83
CA ALA A 137 13.97 3.43 -3.33
C ALA A 137 13.10 3.02 -4.53
N GLU A 138 12.13 3.86 -4.85
CA GLU A 138 11.24 3.67 -5.99
C GLU A 138 11.14 4.97 -6.77
N VAL A 139 11.21 4.85 -8.10
CA VAL A 139 11.09 5.97 -9.03
C VAL A 139 9.85 5.78 -9.89
N ASP A 140 9.09 6.85 -10.01
CA ASP A 140 7.88 6.91 -10.83
C ASP A 140 7.84 8.22 -11.65
N PHE A 141 7.16 8.15 -12.79
CA PHE A 141 6.81 9.30 -13.60
C PHE A 141 5.31 9.42 -13.72
N GLY A 142 4.81 10.64 -13.64
CA GLY A 142 3.45 10.88 -14.09
C GLY A 142 3.19 12.26 -14.62
N ASP A 143 2.19 12.33 -15.49
CA ASP A 143 1.74 13.55 -16.13
C ASP A 143 1.14 14.55 -15.14
N VAL A 144 1.54 15.81 -15.22
CA VAL A 144 0.94 16.91 -14.46
C VAL A 144 0.61 18.04 -15.40
N TYR A 145 -0.32 18.89 -14.99
CA TYR A 145 -0.65 20.10 -15.73
C TYR A 145 -0.19 21.32 -14.95
N VAL A 146 0.37 22.28 -15.66
CA VAL A 146 0.81 23.58 -15.15
C VAL A 146 0.38 24.64 -16.16
N ASP A 147 -0.18 25.76 -15.69
CA ASP A 147 -0.50 26.90 -16.55
C ASP A 147 0.75 27.76 -16.71
N LEU A 148 1.48 27.57 -17.81
CA LEU A 148 2.70 28.32 -18.14
C LEU A 148 2.34 29.52 -18.99
N ALA A 149 2.60 30.73 -18.51
CA ALA A 149 2.24 31.99 -19.18
C ALA A 149 0.76 32.01 -19.64
N GLY A 150 -0.14 31.48 -18.81
CA GLY A 150 -1.57 31.40 -19.10
C GLY A 150 -2.00 30.22 -19.99
N GLN A 151 -1.07 29.39 -20.47
CA GLN A 151 -1.38 28.21 -21.29
C GLN A 151 -1.25 26.91 -20.50
N ARG A 152 -2.33 26.12 -20.49
CA ARG A 152 -2.37 24.77 -19.91
C ARG A 152 -1.37 23.86 -20.61
N THR A 153 -0.29 23.55 -19.91
CA THR A 153 0.83 22.77 -20.45
C THR A 153 0.95 21.44 -19.70
N ARG A 154 1.02 20.34 -20.46
CA ARG A 154 1.37 19.03 -19.89
C ARG A 154 2.86 18.99 -19.57
N CYS A 155 3.18 18.63 -18.34
CA CYS A 155 4.53 18.42 -17.82
C CYS A 155 4.61 17.02 -17.19
N TYR A 156 5.81 16.63 -16.78
CA TYR A 156 6.10 15.32 -16.22
C TYR A 156 6.70 15.48 -14.84
N LEU A 157 6.08 14.84 -13.85
CA LEU A 157 6.56 14.77 -12.48
C LEU A 157 7.45 13.55 -12.33
N PHE A 158 8.75 13.78 -12.15
CA PHE A 158 9.67 12.79 -11.60
C PHE A 158 9.42 12.68 -10.10
N ALA A 159 9.24 11.46 -9.59
CA ALA A 159 9.12 11.18 -8.16
C ALA A 159 10.12 10.11 -7.74
N PHE A 160 10.97 10.43 -6.77
CA PHE A 160 11.92 9.49 -6.15
C PHE A 160 11.56 9.33 -4.68
N ARG A 161 11.23 8.12 -4.24
CA ARG A 161 10.74 7.85 -2.88
C ARG A 161 11.54 6.74 -2.21
N LEU A 162 12.03 6.99 -0.99
CA LEU A 162 12.66 5.95 -0.17
C LEU A 162 11.60 4.98 0.37
N ALA A 163 11.87 3.68 0.26
CA ALA A 163 10.89 2.63 0.54
C ALA A 163 10.63 2.42 2.05
N TYR A 164 11.61 2.71 2.91
CA TYR A 164 11.42 2.63 4.37
C TYR A 164 10.78 3.89 4.95
N SER A 165 11.37 5.07 4.72
CA SER A 165 10.93 6.32 5.35
C SER A 165 9.74 6.97 4.64
N GLY A 166 9.49 6.61 3.39
CA GLY A 166 8.50 7.29 2.54
C GLY A 166 8.88 8.72 2.15
N LYS A 167 10.09 9.20 2.52
CA LYS A 167 10.58 10.52 2.10
C LYS A 167 10.68 10.52 0.57
N ALA A 168 10.09 11.53 -0.06
CA ALA A 168 10.01 11.63 -1.50
C ALA A 168 10.50 13.00 -1.99
N VAL A 169 11.28 12.99 -3.06
CA VAL A 169 11.72 14.19 -3.79
C VAL A 169 11.05 14.19 -5.15
N HIS A 170 10.58 15.36 -5.57
CA HIS A 170 9.84 15.52 -6.81
C HIS A 170 10.46 16.60 -7.67
N ARG A 171 10.46 16.41 -8.99
CA ARG A 171 10.92 17.42 -9.95
C ARG A 171 9.99 17.43 -11.16
N ILE A 172 9.50 18.60 -11.53
CA ILE A 172 8.66 18.78 -12.71
C ILE A 172 9.54 19.18 -13.90
N SER A 173 9.36 18.52 -15.04
CA SER A 173 10.03 18.83 -16.30
C SER A 173 9.01 18.94 -17.45
N ARG A 174 9.35 19.68 -18.51
CA ARG A 174 8.55 19.70 -19.74
C ARG A 174 8.72 18.43 -20.59
N SER A 175 9.70 17.58 -20.28
CA SER A 175 9.93 16.31 -20.98
C SER A 175 10.11 15.16 -19.98
N CYS A 176 9.79 13.94 -20.43
CA CYS A 176 10.10 12.70 -19.75
C CYS A 176 11.28 11.94 -20.42
N GLY A 177 12.07 12.65 -21.23
CA GLY A 177 13.23 12.07 -21.92
C GLY A 177 14.39 11.76 -20.99
N GLN A 178 15.43 11.12 -21.53
CA GLN A 178 16.61 10.69 -20.76
C GLN A 178 17.30 11.82 -19.98
N GLN A 179 17.38 13.04 -20.54
CA GLN A 179 17.97 14.16 -19.82
C GLN A 179 17.18 14.51 -18.55
N ALA A 180 15.86 14.67 -18.67
CA ALA A 180 14.99 14.95 -17.52
C ALA A 180 15.01 13.79 -16.50
N PHE A 181 15.18 12.56 -16.98
CA PHE A 181 15.36 11.38 -16.15
C PHE A 181 16.62 11.47 -15.28
N PHE A 182 17.78 11.76 -15.88
CA PHE A 182 19.03 11.92 -15.14
C PHE A 182 19.00 13.15 -14.22
N GLU A 183 18.51 14.30 -14.70
CA GLU A 183 18.37 15.49 -13.86
C GLU A 183 17.47 15.24 -12.65
N GLY A 184 16.40 14.45 -12.81
CA GLY A 184 15.55 14.01 -11.72
C GLY A 184 16.32 13.23 -10.66
N HIS A 185 17.15 12.26 -11.06
CA HIS A 185 17.99 11.48 -10.15
C HIS A 185 19.01 12.35 -9.44
N VAL A 186 19.79 13.15 -10.18
CA VAL A 186 20.80 14.04 -9.58
C VAL A 186 20.16 14.96 -8.54
N HIS A 187 19.00 15.54 -8.88
CA HIS A 187 18.27 16.39 -7.95
C HIS A 187 17.81 15.62 -6.70
N ALA A 188 17.26 14.42 -6.86
CA ALA A 188 16.80 13.59 -5.75
C ALA A 188 17.94 13.17 -4.82
N LEU A 189 19.05 12.66 -5.38
CA LEU A 189 20.20 12.21 -4.60
C LEU A 189 20.83 13.36 -3.81
N ASN A 190 20.96 14.54 -4.42
CA ASN A 190 21.44 15.75 -3.73
C ASN A 190 20.47 16.20 -2.63
N ALA A 191 19.16 16.23 -2.90
CA ALA A 191 18.16 16.65 -1.92
C ALA A 191 17.97 15.64 -0.76
N LEU A 192 18.24 14.36 -1.00
CA LEU A 192 18.27 13.33 0.03
C LEU A 192 19.57 13.34 0.83
N GLY A 193 20.65 13.90 0.28
CA GLY A 193 21.98 13.93 0.88
C GLY A 193 22.71 12.60 0.81
N GLY A 194 22.31 11.71 -0.11
CA GLY A 194 22.90 10.38 -0.23
C GLY A 194 22.24 9.52 -1.31
N VAL A 195 22.89 8.40 -1.62
CA VAL A 195 22.43 7.40 -2.59
C VAL A 195 21.90 6.17 -1.85
N PRO A 196 20.78 5.57 -2.28
CA PRO A 196 20.31 4.33 -1.68
C PRO A 196 21.35 3.21 -1.82
N ALA A 197 21.57 2.46 -0.74
CA ALA A 197 22.57 1.39 -0.69
C ALA A 197 22.11 0.09 -1.37
N GLY A 198 20.80 -0.05 -1.61
CA GLY A 198 20.17 -1.22 -2.18
C GLY A 198 19.64 -0.95 -3.58
N GLN A 199 18.37 -1.29 -3.80
CA GLN A 199 17.79 -1.27 -5.14
C GLN A 199 16.91 -0.04 -5.37
N VAL A 200 17.02 0.54 -6.56
CA VAL A 200 16.07 1.55 -7.04
C VAL A 200 15.12 0.89 -8.03
N ARG A 201 13.83 0.85 -7.69
CA ARG A 201 12.80 0.15 -8.47
C ARG A 201 12.13 1.04 -9.51
N TYR A 202 11.85 0.47 -10.67
CA TYR A 202 11.19 1.14 -11.80
C TYR A 202 10.09 0.28 -12.40
N ASP A 203 8.90 0.87 -12.64
CA ASP A 203 7.76 0.16 -13.27
C ASP A 203 7.91 -0.01 -14.78
N ASN A 204 8.24 1.08 -15.47
CA ASN A 204 8.40 1.08 -16.91
C ASN A 204 9.42 2.14 -17.30
N LEU A 205 10.56 1.70 -17.83
CA LEU A 205 11.72 2.56 -18.08
C LEU A 205 11.95 2.79 -19.57
N THR A 206 10.89 3.16 -20.30
CA THR A 206 11.00 3.58 -21.71
C THR A 206 12.11 4.62 -21.94
N PRO A 207 12.36 5.61 -21.04
CA PRO A 207 13.45 6.56 -21.23
C PRO A 207 14.88 5.99 -21.05
N ALA A 208 15.04 4.83 -20.41
CA ALA A 208 16.36 4.24 -20.10
C ALA A 208 16.66 2.95 -20.88
N VAL A 209 15.69 2.38 -21.60
CA VAL A 209 15.81 1.08 -22.28
C VAL A 209 15.82 1.27 -23.80
N LYS A 210 16.81 0.69 -24.50
CA LYS A 210 16.91 0.74 -25.98
C LYS A 210 16.02 -0.29 -26.67
N LYS A 211 15.84 -1.48 -26.08
CA LYS A 211 15.00 -2.56 -26.63
C LYS A 211 14.51 -3.47 -25.51
N VAL A 212 13.23 -3.84 -25.54
CA VAL A 212 12.67 -4.87 -24.65
C VAL A 212 12.90 -6.22 -25.31
N VAL A 213 13.79 -7.04 -24.75
CA VAL A 213 13.95 -8.44 -25.19
C VAL A 213 12.81 -9.24 -24.59
N PHE A 214 11.97 -9.82 -25.46
CA PHE A 214 10.82 -10.61 -25.06
C PHE A 214 11.29 -11.87 -24.32
N ARG A 215 10.76 -12.12 -23.11
CA ARG A 215 10.89 -13.35 -22.28
C ARG A 215 12.03 -13.45 -21.26
N SER A 216 12.81 -12.40 -20.99
CA SER A 216 13.76 -12.40 -19.86
C SER A 216 13.78 -11.06 -19.11
N ARG A 217 14.16 -11.08 -17.82
CA ARG A 217 14.40 -9.88 -17.00
C ARG A 217 15.62 -9.08 -17.46
N SER A 218 16.43 -9.64 -18.36
CA SER A 218 17.58 -8.98 -18.97
C SER A 218 17.10 -7.97 -20.03
N ARG A 219 17.29 -6.68 -19.76
CA ARG A 219 17.06 -5.60 -20.71
C ARG A 219 18.40 -5.12 -21.26
N GLU A 220 18.47 -4.81 -22.55
CA GLU A 220 19.61 -4.05 -23.08
C GLU A 220 19.48 -2.60 -22.60
N GLU A 221 20.23 -2.28 -21.56
CA GLU A 221 20.29 -0.94 -21.00
C GLU A 221 20.94 0.03 -21.98
N ASN A 222 20.49 1.29 -21.96
CA ASN A 222 21.22 2.34 -22.65
C ASN A 222 22.59 2.53 -21.96
N PRO A 223 23.73 2.54 -22.68
CA PRO A 223 25.05 2.71 -22.06
C PRO A 223 25.16 3.95 -21.15
N ARG A 224 24.44 5.03 -21.48
CA ARG A 224 24.39 6.22 -20.62
C ARG A 224 23.71 5.97 -19.29
N TRP A 225 22.70 5.09 -19.26
CA TRP A 225 22.02 4.69 -18.03
C TRP A 225 22.91 3.78 -17.19
N THR A 226 23.58 2.82 -17.83
CA THR A 226 24.53 1.93 -17.17
C THR A 226 25.64 2.73 -16.48
N ASN A 227 26.31 3.62 -17.22
CA ASN A 227 27.34 4.49 -16.65
C ASN A 227 26.79 5.38 -15.52
N PHE A 228 25.52 5.80 -15.60
CA PHE A 228 24.92 6.65 -14.59
C PHE A 228 24.74 5.92 -13.26
N HIS A 229 24.11 4.74 -13.26
CA HIS A 229 23.86 4.01 -12.01
C HIS A 229 25.15 3.41 -11.43
N GLU A 230 26.12 3.06 -12.27
CA GLU A 230 27.47 2.68 -11.84
C GLU A 230 28.23 3.84 -11.18
N TYR A 231 28.17 5.06 -11.76
CA TYR A 231 28.80 6.24 -11.19
C TYR A 231 28.24 6.59 -9.80
N TYR A 232 26.93 6.47 -9.60
CA TYR A 232 26.29 6.76 -8.32
C TYR A 232 26.31 5.55 -7.36
N GLY A 233 26.55 4.34 -7.85
CA GLY A 233 26.68 3.13 -7.04
C GLY A 233 25.34 2.55 -6.53
N PHE A 234 24.25 2.66 -7.31
CA PHE A 234 22.97 2.02 -6.96
C PHE A 234 22.57 0.94 -7.96
N THR A 235 21.82 -0.08 -7.52
CA THR A 235 21.37 -1.15 -8.40
C THR A 235 19.96 -0.88 -8.95
N PRO A 236 19.75 -0.77 -10.28
CA PRO A 236 18.41 -0.66 -10.83
C PRO A 236 17.66 -2.00 -10.76
N PHE A 237 16.41 -1.96 -10.32
CA PHE A 237 15.51 -3.12 -10.32
C PHE A 237 14.28 -2.82 -11.17
N TYR A 238 14.07 -3.63 -12.20
CA TYR A 238 12.96 -3.44 -13.15
C TYR A 238 11.80 -4.37 -12.79
N CYS A 239 10.65 -3.81 -12.46
CA CYS A 239 9.45 -4.60 -12.23
C CYS A 239 8.93 -5.20 -13.55
N GLU A 240 8.31 -6.38 -13.45
CA GLU A 240 7.68 -7.03 -14.59
C GLU A 240 6.42 -6.25 -15.01
N PRO A 241 6.26 -5.90 -16.31
CA PRO A 241 5.09 -5.19 -16.78
C PRO A 241 3.82 -6.08 -16.71
N GLY A 242 2.75 -5.55 -16.11
CA GLY A 242 1.42 -6.17 -16.09
C GLY A 242 0.90 -6.54 -14.70
N LEU A 243 -0.24 -7.22 -14.66
CA LEU A 243 -0.96 -7.62 -13.44
C LEU A 243 -0.11 -8.44 -12.46
N ARG A 244 0.93 -9.14 -12.94
CA ARG A 244 1.85 -9.94 -12.12
C ARG A 244 2.86 -9.11 -11.32
N GLY A 245 3.27 -7.93 -11.80
CA GLY A 245 4.18 -7.01 -11.10
C GLY A 245 3.46 -6.08 -10.10
N ALA A 246 2.13 -5.99 -10.18
CA ALA A 246 1.33 -5.17 -9.27
C ALA A 246 1.44 -5.62 -7.79
N HIS A 247 1.68 -6.92 -7.55
CA HIS A 247 1.85 -7.48 -6.20
C HIS A 247 3.22 -7.13 -5.57
N GLU A 248 4.23 -6.72 -6.36
CA GLU A 248 5.54 -6.32 -5.85
C GLU A 248 5.59 -4.85 -5.40
N LYS A 249 4.61 -4.04 -5.82
CA LYS A 249 4.52 -2.61 -5.53
C LYS A 249 3.32 -2.27 -4.64
N GLY A 250 3.32 -2.80 -3.42
CA GLY A 250 2.33 -2.42 -2.41
C GLY A 250 2.44 -0.95 -1.91
N GLY A 251 3.52 -0.23 -2.25
CA GLY A 251 3.81 1.09 -1.69
C GLY A 251 3.53 2.30 -2.61
N VAL A 252 3.45 2.13 -3.93
CA VAL A 252 3.64 3.25 -4.88
C VAL A 252 2.53 3.49 -5.90
N GLU A 253 1.41 2.75 -5.90
CA GLU A 253 0.24 3.16 -6.72
C GLU A 253 -0.32 4.56 -6.34
N GLY A 254 0.16 5.20 -5.26
CA GLY A 254 -0.37 6.45 -4.74
C GLY A 254 0.54 7.68 -4.72
N GLN A 255 1.86 7.61 -4.91
CA GLN A 255 2.74 8.75 -4.57
C GLN A 255 2.55 9.94 -5.51
N VAL A 256 2.60 9.72 -6.82
CA VAL A 256 2.34 10.76 -7.82
C VAL A 256 0.93 11.33 -7.65
N GLY A 257 -0.07 10.46 -7.43
CA GLY A 257 -1.44 10.88 -7.17
C GLY A 257 -1.60 11.69 -5.89
N TYR A 258 -0.89 11.32 -4.82
CA TYR A 258 -0.84 12.04 -3.54
C TYR A 258 -0.22 13.41 -3.73
N PHE A 259 0.92 13.51 -4.42
CA PHE A 259 1.58 14.80 -4.65
C PHE A 259 0.69 15.75 -5.45
N ARG A 260 0.04 15.26 -6.52
CA ARG A 260 -0.91 16.05 -7.33
C ARG A 260 -2.05 16.63 -6.49
N ARG A 261 -2.69 15.78 -5.68
CA ARG A 261 -3.85 16.18 -4.88
C ARG A 261 -3.51 17.20 -3.79
N ASN A 262 -2.30 17.11 -3.21
CA ASN A 262 -1.91 17.98 -2.10
C ASN A 262 -1.18 19.25 -2.52
N TYR A 263 -0.41 19.22 -3.62
CA TYR A 263 0.49 20.32 -3.97
C TYR A 263 0.22 20.94 -5.35
N LEU A 264 -0.52 20.26 -6.23
CA LEU A 264 -0.81 20.74 -7.59
C LEU A 264 -2.32 20.93 -7.82
N THR A 265 -3.08 21.07 -6.74
CA THR A 265 -4.50 21.37 -6.76
C THR A 265 -4.76 22.64 -5.94
N PRO A 266 -5.31 23.72 -6.53
CA PRO A 266 -5.65 23.87 -7.96
C PRO A 266 -4.42 23.86 -8.86
N VAL A 267 -4.63 23.78 -10.18
CA VAL A 267 -3.53 23.71 -11.15
C VAL A 267 -2.64 24.95 -11.01
N PRO A 268 -1.32 24.79 -10.80
CA PRO A 268 -0.44 25.91 -10.55
C PRO A 268 -0.25 26.76 -11.80
N SER A 269 -0.22 28.08 -11.63
CA SER A 269 0.10 29.05 -12.66
C SER A 269 1.49 29.63 -12.45
N LEU A 270 2.31 29.61 -13.50
CA LEU A 270 3.66 30.17 -13.51
C LEU A 270 3.78 31.17 -14.64
N ASN A 271 4.11 32.41 -14.28
CA ASN A 271 4.49 33.43 -15.25
C ASN A 271 5.98 33.29 -15.53
N LEU A 272 6.35 33.02 -16.79
CA LEU A 272 7.75 33.00 -17.21
C LEU A 272 8.31 34.42 -17.06
N ARG A 273 8.99 34.71 -15.96
CA ARG A 273 9.95 35.81 -15.95
C ARG A 273 11.15 35.32 -16.75
N VAL A 274 11.23 35.75 -18.01
CA VAL A 274 12.47 35.65 -18.78
C VAL A 274 13.51 36.43 -17.98
N GLY A 275 14.38 35.73 -17.26
CA GLY A 275 15.52 36.35 -16.62
C GLY A 275 16.39 36.94 -17.73
N ALA A 276 16.36 38.26 -17.86
CA ALA A 276 17.38 38.97 -18.60
C ALA A 276 18.70 38.69 -17.87
N SER A 277 19.50 37.77 -18.42
CA SER A 277 20.91 37.66 -18.08
C SER A 277 21.56 38.98 -18.48
N ARG A 278 21.75 39.87 -17.52
CA ARG A 278 22.62 41.03 -17.67
C ARG A 278 24.02 40.49 -17.96
N PRO A 279 24.65 40.78 -19.11
CA PRO A 279 26.00 40.31 -19.37
C PRO A 279 26.96 40.91 -18.32
N PRO A 280 28.01 40.19 -17.91
CA PRO A 280 28.97 40.71 -16.95
C PRO A 280 29.64 41.96 -17.53
N SER A 281 29.54 43.06 -16.80
CA SER A 281 30.34 44.26 -17.07
C SER A 281 31.82 43.90 -16.88
N GLY A 282 32.59 43.92 -17.97
CA GLY A 282 34.03 43.73 -17.94
C GLY A 282 34.76 44.85 -17.18
N PRO A 283 36.03 44.64 -16.82
CA PRO A 283 36.75 45.49 -15.87
C PRO A 283 37.23 46.80 -16.52
N ARG A 284 37.31 47.85 -15.71
CA ARG A 284 38.20 49.00 -15.93
C ARG A 284 39.23 49.02 -14.81
#